data_AF-A0A0R1YSW1-F1
#
_entry.id   AF-A0A0R1YSW1-F1
#
_cell.length_a   1.000
_cell.length_b   1.000
_cell.length_c   1.000
_cell.angle_alpha   90.00
_cell.angle_beta   90.00
_cell.angle_gamma   90.00
#
_symmetry.space_group_name_H-M   'P 1'
#
loop_
_entity.id
_entity.type
_entity.pdbx_description
1 polymer ?
#
loop_
_entity_poly.entity_id
_entity_poly.type
_entity_poly.pdbx_seq_one_letter_code
_entity_poly.pdbx_strand_id
1 'polypeptide(L)'
;MQFYDRVFDECHKYGIEPLVTLSHYETPLALAINYNGWASRKLIDFYINYCKTVFTRYQDKVKYWLTFNEINIMEFAPYMGGGLIDGTPQNKAQAAHNQFVASAKDVKLAHEIDPANKVGQMLAYSQLYARS
;
A
#
# COMPACT_ATOMS: atom_id res chain seq x y z
N MET A 1 15.94 -9.37 -4.17
CA MET A 1 15.57 -8.96 -2.79
C MET A 1 16.76 -8.60 -1.90
N GLN A 2 18.00 -8.98 -2.25
CA GLN A 2 19.21 -8.68 -1.45
C GLN A 2 19.42 -7.19 -1.06
N PHE A 3 18.87 -6.25 -1.84
CA PHE A 3 18.92 -4.84 -1.48
C PHE A 3 18.19 -4.55 -0.16
N TYR A 4 16.91 -4.92 -0.05
CA TYR A 4 16.10 -4.70 1.14
C TYR A 4 16.57 -5.54 2.33
N ASP A 5 17.12 -6.74 2.07
CA ASP A 5 17.79 -7.52 3.11
C ASP A 5 18.88 -6.69 3.81
N ARG A 6 19.77 -6.07 3.02
CA ARG A 6 20.85 -5.22 3.56
C ARG A 6 20.31 -3.98 4.26
N VAL A 7 19.23 -3.38 3.77
CA VAL A 7 18.60 -2.22 4.41
C VAL A 7 18.11 -2.59 5.80
N PHE A 8 17.32 -3.66 5.93
CA PHE A 8 16.79 -4.09 7.24
C PHE A 8 17.90 -4.57 8.17
N ASP A 9 18.90 -5.30 7.65
CA ASP A 9 20.05 -5.74 8.46
C ASP A 9 20.87 -4.56 9.00
N GLU A 10 21.06 -3.51 8.18
CA GLU A 10 21.75 -2.30 8.62
C GLU A 10 20.93 -1.51 9.66
N CYS A 11 19.60 -1.43 9.51
CA CYS A 11 18.72 -0.86 10.54
C CYS A 11 18.87 -1.60 11.88
N HIS A 12 18.78 -2.94 11.85
CA HIS A 12 18.90 -3.77 13.04
C HIS A 12 20.26 -3.70 13.71
N LYS A 13 21.35 -3.62 12.91
CA LYS A 13 22.71 -3.39 13.41
C LYS A 13 22.83 -2.14 14.28
N TYR A 14 22.02 -1.12 14.01
CA TYR A 14 21.98 0.12 14.79
C TYR A 14 20.80 0.21 15.77
N GLY A 15 20.05 -0.88 15.97
CA GLY A 15 18.88 -0.91 16.87
C GLY A 15 17.69 -0.08 16.39
N ILE A 16 17.59 0.18 15.09
CA ILE A 16 16.49 0.91 14.47
C ILE A 16 15.42 -0.10 14.03
N GLU A 17 14.22 0.02 14.60
CA GLU A 17 13.07 -0.80 14.19
C GLU A 17 12.46 -0.26 12.88
N PRO A 18 12.42 -1.05 11.80
CA PRO A 18 11.88 -0.59 10.53
C PRO A 18 10.34 -0.51 10.54
N LEU A 19 9.81 0.64 10.09
CA LEU A 19 8.41 0.82 9.72
C LEU A 19 8.31 0.83 8.18
N VAL A 20 7.72 -0.21 7.60
CA VAL A 20 7.73 -0.41 6.14
C VAL A 20 6.37 -0.06 5.54
N THR A 21 6.37 0.77 4.49
CA THR A 21 5.19 1.04 3.66
C THR A 21 5.23 0.19 2.40
N LEU A 22 4.17 -0.55 2.11
CA LEU A 22 4.12 -1.51 1.00
C LEU A 22 3.86 -0.85 -0.35
N SER A 23 3.11 0.26 -0.35
CA SER A 23 2.76 1.01 -1.57
C SER A 23 2.75 2.53 -1.32
N HIS A 24 3.55 3.26 -2.08
CA HIS A 24 3.65 4.72 -2.05
C HIS A 24 3.65 5.30 -3.48
N TYR A 25 2.49 5.24 -4.13
CA TYR A 25 2.23 5.87 -5.44
C TYR A 25 2.99 5.30 -6.64
N GLU A 26 3.54 4.09 -6.50
CA GLU A 26 4.42 3.49 -7.50
C GLU A 26 3.73 2.40 -8.33
N THR A 27 2.44 2.56 -8.63
CA THR A 27 1.70 1.59 -9.44
C THR A 27 2.45 1.35 -10.76
N PRO A 28 2.90 0.11 -11.06
CA PRO A 28 3.69 -0.16 -12.26
C PRO A 28 2.98 0.33 -13.51
N LEU A 29 3.71 1.03 -14.39
CA LEU A 29 3.14 1.63 -15.61
C LEU A 29 2.43 0.60 -16.50
N ALA A 30 2.94 -0.64 -16.54
CA ALA A 30 2.28 -1.73 -17.26
C ALA A 30 0.87 -2.04 -16.71
N LEU A 31 0.65 -1.92 -15.40
CA LEU A 31 -0.67 -2.13 -14.80
C LEU A 31 -1.59 -0.93 -15.07
N ALA A 32 -1.05 0.28 -15.05
CA ALA A 32 -1.77 1.49 -15.46
C ALA A 32 -2.27 1.37 -16.91
N ILE A 33 -1.39 1.02 -17.85
CA ILE A 33 -1.73 0.90 -19.28
C ILE A 33 -2.70 -0.25 -19.55
N ASN A 34 -2.45 -1.44 -19.00
CA ASN A 34 -3.22 -2.64 -19.36
C ASN A 34 -4.55 -2.77 -18.60
N TYR A 35 -4.71 -2.11 -17.46
CA TYR A 35 -5.86 -2.30 -16.57
C TYR A 35 -6.49 -1.01 -16.04
N ASN A 36 -6.03 0.16 -16.51
CA ASN A 36 -6.38 1.46 -15.92
C ASN A 36 -6.07 1.52 -14.40
N GLY A 37 -4.97 0.88 -14.00
CA GLY A 37 -4.51 0.87 -12.63
C GLY A 37 -5.56 0.31 -11.66
N TRP A 38 -5.72 0.98 -10.52
CA TRP A 38 -6.55 0.53 -9.41
C TRP A 38 -8.05 0.53 -9.71
N ALA A 39 -8.50 1.09 -10.83
CA ALA A 39 -9.88 0.94 -11.29
C ALA A 39 -10.24 -0.54 -11.55
N SER A 40 -9.26 -1.37 -11.93
CA SER A 40 -9.46 -2.80 -12.14
C SER A 40 -9.32 -3.59 -10.84
N ARG A 41 -10.34 -4.41 -10.55
CA ARG A 41 -10.36 -5.31 -9.38
C ARG A 41 -9.22 -6.33 -9.38
N LYS A 42 -8.63 -6.63 -10.55
CA LYS A 42 -7.50 -7.56 -10.69
C LYS A 42 -6.26 -7.10 -9.92
N LEU A 43 -6.07 -5.79 -9.75
CA LEU A 43 -4.92 -5.26 -9.01
C LEU A 43 -4.93 -5.66 -7.54
N ILE A 44 -6.10 -5.96 -6.97
CA ILE A 44 -6.21 -6.47 -5.61
C ILE A 44 -5.40 -7.76 -5.48
N ASP A 45 -5.60 -8.72 -6.39
CA ASP A 45 -4.94 -10.02 -6.29
C ASP A 45 -3.44 -9.92 -6.64
N PHE A 46 -3.07 -9.05 -7.58
CA PHE A 46 -1.65 -8.75 -7.87
C PHE A 46 -0.94 -8.14 -6.66
N TYR A 47 -1.56 -7.17 -6.01
CA TYR A 47 -1.04 -6.55 -4.80
C TYR A 47 -0.91 -7.56 -3.66
N ILE A 48 -1.92 -8.38 -3.42
CA ILE A 48 -1.88 -9.39 -2.35
C ILE A 48 -0.78 -10.45 -2.61
N ASN A 49 -0.54 -10.83 -3.86
CA ASN A 49 0.58 -11.72 -4.19
C ASN A 49 1.95 -11.07 -3.90
N TYR A 50 2.09 -9.78 -4.19
CA TYR A 50 3.27 -9.00 -3.81
C TYR A 50 3.44 -8.95 -2.29
N CYS A 51 2.40 -8.56 -1.54
CA CYS A 51 2.45 -8.49 -0.08
C CYS A 51 2.79 -9.84 0.56
N LYS A 52 2.22 -10.93 0.06
CA LYS A 52 2.54 -12.28 0.54
C LYS A 52 4.03 -12.57 0.41
N THR A 53 4.63 -12.20 -0.71
CA THR A 53 6.08 -12.39 -0.94
C THR A 53 6.91 -11.57 0.05
N VAL A 54 6.52 -10.31 0.29
CA VAL A 54 7.22 -9.40 1.21
C VAL A 54 7.10 -9.87 2.65
N PHE A 55 5.88 -10.12 3.13
CA PHE A 55 5.63 -10.57 4.50
C PHE A 55 6.33 -11.89 4.80
N THR A 56 6.21 -12.90 3.93
CA THR A 56 6.90 -14.18 4.15
C THR A 56 8.42 -14.01 4.16
N ARG A 57 8.98 -13.14 3.32
CA ARG A 57 10.44 -12.96 3.25
C ARG A 57 11.02 -12.25 4.47
N TYR A 58 10.25 -11.32 5.07
CA TYR A 58 10.72 -10.42 6.12
C TYR A 58 9.97 -10.57 7.45
N GLN A 59 9.23 -11.66 7.65
CA GLN A 59 8.49 -11.95 8.89
C GLN A 59 9.38 -11.80 10.14
N ASP A 60 10.65 -12.24 10.05
CA ASP A 60 11.59 -12.20 11.19
C ASP A 60 12.38 -10.89 11.29
N LYS A 61 12.13 -9.93 10.38
CA LYS A 61 12.89 -8.67 10.28
C LYS A 61 12.04 -7.42 10.43
N VAL A 62 10.73 -7.49 10.25
CA VAL A 62 9.88 -6.29 10.25
C VAL A 62 8.56 -6.62 10.94
N LYS A 63 8.21 -5.83 11.95
CA LYS A 63 6.96 -5.98 12.70
C LYS A 63 5.92 -4.91 12.36
N TYR A 64 6.35 -3.74 11.89
CA TYR A 64 5.49 -2.58 11.67
C TYR A 64 5.32 -2.31 10.18
N TRP A 65 4.05 -2.31 9.75
CA TRP A 65 3.68 -2.25 8.34
C TRP A 65 2.63 -1.17 8.09
N LEU A 66 2.74 -0.49 6.95
CA LEU A 66 1.71 0.35 6.38
C LEU A 66 1.35 -0.23 5.01
N THR A 67 0.05 -0.39 4.74
CA THR A 67 -0.40 -0.98 3.47
C THR A 67 -0.19 0.02 2.31
N PHE A 68 -1.04 1.03 2.20
CA PHE A 68 -0.93 2.16 1.29
C PHE A 68 -0.53 3.46 2.01
N ASN A 69 0.29 4.28 1.36
CA ASN A 69 0.43 5.67 1.74
C ASN A 69 -0.79 6.47 1.23
N GLU A 70 -1.45 7.23 2.12
CA GLU A 70 -2.43 8.27 1.76
C GLU A 70 -3.49 7.83 0.72
N ILE A 71 -4.33 6.83 1.05
CA ILE A 71 -5.40 6.35 0.13
C ILE A 71 -6.29 7.50 -0.39
N ASN A 72 -6.45 8.57 0.39
CA ASN A 72 -7.26 9.72 0.01
C ASN A 72 -6.68 10.56 -1.15
N ILE A 73 -5.42 10.36 -1.55
CA ILE A 73 -4.86 11.04 -2.71
C ILE A 73 -5.56 10.64 -4.01
N MET A 74 -6.28 9.50 -4.05
CA MET A 74 -7.02 9.05 -5.23
C MET A 74 -7.94 10.15 -5.80
N GLU A 75 -8.49 11.01 -4.94
CA GLU A 75 -9.34 12.11 -5.36
C GLU A 75 -8.54 13.23 -6.04
N PHE A 76 -7.37 13.58 -5.48
CA PHE A 76 -6.57 14.73 -5.87
C PHE A 76 -5.57 14.43 -6.99
N ALA A 77 -5.00 13.24 -7.00
CA ALA A 77 -3.97 12.80 -7.95
C ALA A 77 -4.19 11.34 -8.37
N PRO A 78 -5.25 11.02 -9.13
CA PRO A 78 -5.66 9.65 -9.44
C PRO A 78 -4.60 8.85 -10.24
N TYR A 79 -3.80 9.52 -11.06
CA TYR A 79 -2.69 8.87 -11.76
C TYR A 79 -1.60 8.42 -10.80
N MET A 80 -1.23 9.23 -9.81
CA MET A 80 -0.21 8.87 -8.82
C MET A 80 -0.77 7.90 -7.77
N GLY A 81 -1.93 8.22 -7.21
CA GLY A 81 -2.57 7.41 -6.17
C GLY A 81 -3.01 6.04 -6.64
N GLY A 82 -3.45 5.93 -7.90
CA GLY A 82 -4.07 4.72 -8.42
C GLY A 82 -3.55 4.22 -9.76
N GLY A 83 -2.63 4.90 -10.43
CA GLY A 83 -2.25 4.56 -11.81
C GLY A 83 -3.40 4.73 -12.80
N LEU A 84 -4.39 5.58 -12.51
CA LEU A 84 -5.54 5.81 -13.39
C LEU A 84 -5.11 6.70 -14.56
N ILE A 85 -5.15 6.14 -15.76
CA ILE A 85 -5.00 6.90 -17.01
C ILE A 85 -6.32 7.62 -17.31
N ASP A 86 -7.44 6.94 -17.10
CA ASP A 86 -8.78 7.53 -17.18
C ASP A 86 -9.34 7.77 -15.78
N GLY A 87 -9.27 9.03 -15.34
CA GLY A 87 -9.63 9.49 -13.99
C GLY A 87 -11.07 9.98 -13.84
N THR A 88 -12.06 9.39 -14.52
CA THR A 88 -13.49 9.73 -14.30
C THR A 88 -13.88 9.60 -12.81
N PRO A 89 -14.89 10.33 -12.32
CA PRO A 89 -15.38 10.19 -10.94
C PRO A 89 -15.74 8.73 -10.58
N GLN A 90 -16.31 7.98 -11.52
CA GLN A 90 -16.62 6.56 -11.35
C GLN A 90 -15.34 5.73 -11.16
N ASN A 91 -14.33 5.93 -12.01
CA ASN A 91 -13.07 5.18 -11.90
C ASN A 91 -12.32 5.53 -10.62
N LYS A 92 -12.30 6.80 -10.21
CA LYS A 92 -11.73 7.24 -8.94
C LYS A 92 -12.39 6.53 -7.75
N ALA A 93 -13.72 6.55 -7.69
CA ALA A 93 -14.48 5.89 -6.64
C ALA A 93 -14.24 4.37 -6.60
N GLN A 94 -14.23 3.74 -7.78
CA GLN A 94 -13.96 2.30 -7.90
C GLN A 94 -12.52 1.95 -7.48
N ALA A 95 -11.56 2.80 -7.83
CA ALA A 95 -10.16 2.60 -7.49
C ALA A 95 -9.90 2.76 -5.99
N ALA A 96 -10.46 3.80 -5.37
CA ALA A 96 -10.43 3.97 -3.92
C ALA A 96 -11.04 2.75 -3.21
N HIS A 97 -12.22 2.28 -3.68
CA HIS A 97 -12.86 1.08 -3.16
C HIS A 97 -11.94 -0.15 -3.26
N ASN A 98 -11.31 -0.37 -4.42
CA ASN A 98 -10.41 -1.51 -4.62
C ASN A 98 -9.17 -1.43 -3.71
N GLN A 99 -8.60 -0.24 -3.48
CA GLN A 99 -7.50 -0.04 -2.53
C GLN A 99 -7.92 -0.33 -1.09
N PHE A 100 -9.11 0.10 -0.66
CA PHE A 100 -9.64 -0.25 0.67
C PHE A 100 -9.81 -1.77 0.84
N VAL A 101 -10.36 -2.46 -0.16
CA VAL A 101 -10.51 -3.92 -0.13
C VAL A 101 -9.14 -4.61 -0.11
N ALA A 102 -8.19 -4.13 -0.92
CA ALA A 102 -6.82 -4.65 -0.91
C ALA A 102 -6.15 -4.45 0.45
N SER A 103 -6.25 -3.25 1.04
CA SER A 103 -5.71 -2.96 2.36
C SER A 103 -6.32 -3.87 3.44
N ALA A 104 -7.62 -4.13 3.40
CA ALA A 104 -8.26 -5.04 4.38
C ALA A 104 -7.76 -6.48 4.23
N LYS A 105 -7.62 -6.96 2.99
CA LYS A 105 -7.03 -8.29 2.71
C LYS A 105 -5.57 -8.38 3.15
N ASP A 106 -4.82 -7.30 2.98
CA ASP A 106 -3.41 -7.19 3.35
C ASP A 106 -3.19 -7.28 4.87
N VAL A 107 -4.02 -6.55 5.64
CA VAL A 107 -4.05 -6.65 7.11
C VAL A 107 -4.35 -8.09 7.55
N LYS A 108 -5.33 -8.74 6.92
CA LYS A 108 -5.66 -10.14 7.22
C LYS A 108 -4.46 -11.06 6.93
N LEU A 109 -3.86 -10.94 5.75
CA LEU A 109 -2.71 -11.74 5.33
C LEU A 109 -1.51 -11.55 6.26
N ALA A 110 -1.21 -10.32 6.66
CA ALA A 110 -0.11 -10.01 7.56
C ALA A 110 -0.25 -10.75 8.91
N HIS A 111 -1.45 -10.76 9.49
CA HIS A 111 -1.71 -11.46 10.75
C HIS A 111 -1.78 -12.99 10.59
N GLU A 112 -2.16 -13.49 9.41
CA GLU A 112 -2.08 -14.92 9.09
C GLU A 112 -0.63 -15.41 8.99
N ILE A 113 0.29 -14.57 8.51
CA ILE A 113 1.72 -14.89 8.41
C ILE A 113 2.41 -14.74 9.77
N ASP A 114 2.19 -13.62 10.46
CA ASP A 114 2.68 -13.40 11.82
C ASP A 114 1.65 -12.61 12.64
N PRO A 115 1.03 -13.22 13.67
CA PRO A 115 0.10 -12.53 14.57
C PRO A 115 0.71 -11.36 15.34
N ALA A 116 2.04 -11.26 15.44
CA ALA A 116 2.74 -10.17 16.10
C ALA A 116 2.80 -8.89 15.25
N ASN A 117 2.51 -8.98 13.94
CA ASN A 117 2.51 -7.84 13.04
C ASN A 117 1.59 -6.71 13.53
N LYS A 118 2.05 -5.48 13.33
CA LYS A 118 1.30 -4.25 13.56
C LYS A 118 1.10 -3.56 12.23
N VAL A 119 -0.12 -3.64 11.71
CA VAL A 119 -0.46 -3.10 10.39
C VAL A 119 -1.35 -1.88 10.55
N GLY A 120 -0.93 -0.79 9.92
CA GLY A 120 -1.65 0.47 9.86
C GLY A 120 -1.94 0.90 8.43
N GLN A 121 -2.66 2.01 8.35
CA GLN A 121 -2.96 2.73 7.13
C GLN A 121 -2.58 4.20 7.34
N MET A 122 -1.98 4.81 6.32
CA MET A 122 -1.58 6.21 6.38
C MET A 122 -2.66 7.06 5.70
N LEU A 123 -3.13 8.11 6.38
CA LEU A 123 -4.12 9.04 5.87
C LEU A 123 -3.53 10.44 5.86
N ALA A 124 -3.55 11.13 4.71
CA ALA A 124 -3.25 12.55 4.65
C ALA A 124 -4.44 13.34 5.21
N TYR A 125 -4.49 13.47 6.53
CA TYR A 125 -5.54 14.19 7.23
C TYR A 125 -5.17 15.66 7.42
N SER A 126 -6.05 16.56 6.97
CA SER A 126 -5.99 18.00 7.27
C SER A 126 -7.25 18.40 8.01
N GLN A 127 -7.11 19.17 9.10
CA GLN A 127 -8.25 19.69 9.83
C GLN A 127 -9.04 20.68 8.96
N LEU A 128 -10.36 20.50 8.89
CA LEU A 128 -11.27 21.47 8.29
C LEU A 128 -11.81 22.37 9.41
N TYR A 129 -11.36 23.62 9.45
CA TYR A 129 -11.90 24.64 10.36
C TYR A 129 -13.12 25.31 9.73
N ALA A 130 -14.24 25.35 10.45
CA ALA A 130 -15.42 26.09 10.02
C ALA A 130 -15.09 27.60 9.96
N ARG A 131 -15.55 28.26 8.90
CA ARG A 131 -15.47 29.71 8.80
C ARG A 131 -16.48 30.30 9.79
N SER A 132 -16.00 31.11 10.75
CA SER A 132 -16.82 31.88 11.69
C SER A 132 -17.73 32.86 10.97
#